data_AF-A0A969H1P7-F1
#
_entry.id   AF-A0A969H1P7-F1
#
_cell.length_a   1.000
_cell.length_b   1.000
_cell.length_c   1.000
_cell.angle_alpha   90.00
_cell.angle_beta   90.00
_cell.angle_gamma   90.00
#
_symmetry.space_group_name_H-M   'P 1'
#
loop_
_entity.id
_entity.type
_entity.pdbx_description
1 polymer ?
#
loop_
_entity_poly.entity_id
_entity_poly.type
_entity_poly.pdbx_seq_one_letter_code
_entity_poly.pdbx_strand_id
1 'polypeptide(L)'
;MINLVLSNIPESHIQDRQRQQLFVTQHAEHFHREAMIQLYECFNQFNLQFFGALLAVPYLCLANPSSAKHFGKYQPVSGFGGKGEIILRLSLLMGTHPDVKAGEEYAEGRWLLIQDVLLAMMVHQFQHEIANQPETSYKGHGPRFRDKCNEIGEKLDLFPVRTAKHRGADQHLASCAGWPWNVRPEGYYLGAYPLYPQEAENIQTPGIESLLRTGFEALEILLTEDSLVCIQALSSDVEALVPQLKRIEERLGQFNLEQRLHQLRLELAQNRHACPECGQALIQLMESCLVCGWGIRGYSRFRF
;
A
#
# COMPACT_ATOMS: atom_id res chain seq x y z
N MET A 1 15.85 26.44 -6.04
CA MET A 1 17.15 25.76 -6.17
C MET A 1 17.12 24.53 -5.26
N ILE A 2 16.88 23.35 -5.81
CA ILE A 2 16.98 22.10 -5.05
C ILE A 2 18.48 21.89 -4.85
N ASN A 3 18.95 21.93 -3.60
CA ASN A 3 20.28 21.44 -3.28
C ASN A 3 20.31 19.99 -3.73
N LEU A 4 20.98 19.71 -4.85
CA LEU A 4 21.35 18.37 -5.26
C LEU A 4 22.11 17.79 -4.06
N VAL A 5 21.43 16.96 -3.28
CA VAL A 5 22.09 16.10 -2.31
C VAL A 5 22.95 15.20 -3.18
N LEU A 6 24.21 15.58 -3.35
CA LEU A 6 25.18 14.84 -4.14
C LEU A 6 25.23 13.45 -3.51
N SER A 7 24.75 12.45 -4.24
CA SER A 7 24.88 11.07 -3.80
C SER A 7 26.36 10.83 -3.48
N ASN A 8 26.66 10.11 -2.38
CA ASN A 8 28.04 9.77 -2.02
C ASN A 8 28.68 8.73 -2.99
N ILE A 9 28.09 8.56 -4.18
CA ILE A 9 28.52 7.64 -5.22
C ILE A 9 29.47 8.41 -6.12
N PRO A 10 30.73 7.97 -6.28
CA PRO A 10 31.64 8.61 -7.23
C PRO A 10 31.06 8.59 -8.65
N GLU A 11 31.25 9.67 -9.38
CA GLU A 11 30.72 9.86 -10.75
C GLU A 11 31.09 8.70 -11.69
N SER A 12 32.30 8.15 -11.57
CA SER A 12 32.74 7.00 -12.36
C SER A 12 31.86 5.75 -12.15
N HIS A 13 31.34 5.53 -10.94
CA HIS A 13 30.40 4.43 -10.69
C HIS A 13 29.03 4.72 -11.30
N ILE A 14 28.55 5.97 -11.28
CA ILE A 14 27.26 6.33 -11.90
C ILE A 14 27.33 6.08 -13.41
N GLN A 15 28.39 6.53 -14.06
CA GLN A 15 28.61 6.33 -15.50
C GLN A 15 28.73 4.86 -15.88
N ASP A 16 29.39 4.05 -15.04
CA ASP A 16 29.52 2.62 -15.28
C ASP A 16 28.17 1.88 -15.14
N ARG A 17 27.34 2.24 -14.15
CA ARG A 17 25.98 1.69 -14.02
C ARG A 17 25.10 2.04 -15.21
N GLN A 18 25.16 3.29 -15.70
CA GLN A 18 24.44 3.71 -16.92
C GLN A 18 24.92 2.93 -18.16
N ARG A 19 26.23 2.70 -18.29
CA ARG A 19 26.80 1.88 -19.36
C ARG A 19 26.32 0.43 -19.26
N GLN A 20 26.27 -0.14 -18.05
CA GLN A 20 25.77 -1.49 -17.84
C GLN A 20 24.28 -1.60 -18.20
N GLN A 21 23.45 -0.63 -17.80
CA GLN A 21 22.05 -0.55 -18.22
C GLN A 21 21.93 -0.56 -19.74
N LEU A 22 22.69 0.30 -20.44
CA LEU A 22 22.68 0.36 -21.90
C LEU A 22 23.08 -0.99 -22.51
N PHE A 23 24.15 -1.60 -22.01
CA PHE A 23 24.62 -2.89 -22.50
C PHE A 23 23.56 -3.98 -22.36
N VAL A 24 22.97 -4.15 -21.17
CA VAL A 24 22.02 -5.26 -20.96
C VAL A 24 20.69 -5.05 -21.69
N THR A 25 20.28 -3.80 -21.91
CA THR A 25 19.06 -3.49 -22.67
C THR A 25 19.25 -3.58 -24.19
N GLN A 26 20.48 -3.52 -24.70
CA GLN A 26 20.77 -3.58 -26.13
C GLN A 26 21.39 -4.91 -26.60
N HIS A 27 22.19 -5.54 -25.76
CA HIS A 27 23.11 -6.61 -26.17
C HIS A 27 22.99 -7.91 -25.37
N ALA A 28 22.23 -7.95 -24.27
CA ALA A 28 22.00 -9.21 -23.55
C ALA A 28 21.22 -10.22 -24.42
N GLU A 29 21.32 -11.49 -24.04
CA GLU A 29 20.52 -12.58 -24.61
C GLU A 29 19.02 -12.25 -24.57
N HIS A 30 18.27 -12.64 -25.61
CA HIS A 30 16.90 -12.16 -25.86
C HIS A 30 16.01 -12.16 -24.61
N PHE A 31 15.87 -13.33 -23.97
CA PHE A 31 15.04 -13.49 -22.77
C PHE A 31 15.48 -12.57 -21.61
N HIS A 32 16.79 -12.43 -21.39
CA HIS A 32 17.30 -11.53 -20.35
C HIS A 32 17.08 -10.08 -20.74
N ARG A 33 17.33 -9.71 -21.99
CA ARG A 33 17.20 -8.35 -22.49
C ARG A 33 15.79 -7.82 -22.31
N GLU A 34 14.77 -8.59 -22.67
CA GLU A 34 13.36 -8.20 -22.50
C GLU A 34 12.99 -7.95 -21.04
N ALA A 35 13.35 -8.88 -20.16
CA ALA A 35 13.12 -8.71 -18.72
C ALA A 35 13.88 -7.49 -18.16
N MET A 36 15.13 -7.28 -18.58
CA MET A 36 15.95 -6.17 -18.12
C MET A 36 15.43 -4.82 -18.59
N ILE A 37 14.92 -4.70 -19.83
CA ILE A 37 14.26 -3.49 -20.33
C ILE A 37 13.10 -3.12 -19.39
N GLN A 38 12.18 -4.05 -19.15
CA GLN A 38 11.01 -3.79 -18.33
C GLN A 38 11.38 -3.51 -16.85
N LEU A 39 12.41 -4.17 -16.31
CA LEU A 39 12.88 -3.91 -14.94
C LEU A 39 13.48 -2.51 -14.79
N TYR A 40 14.24 -2.02 -15.79
CA TYR A 40 14.75 -0.64 -15.74
C TYR A 40 13.66 0.40 -15.96
N GLU A 41 12.65 0.11 -16.78
CA GLU A 41 11.46 0.96 -16.91
C GLU A 41 10.72 1.07 -15.57
N CYS A 42 10.48 -0.07 -14.92
CA CYS A 42 9.88 -0.16 -13.59
C CYS A 42 10.71 0.58 -12.53
N PHE A 43 12.03 0.40 -12.52
CA PHE A 43 12.94 1.14 -11.64
C PHE A 43 12.79 2.65 -11.84
N ASN A 44 12.80 3.14 -13.08
CA ASN A 44 12.69 4.57 -13.37
C ASN A 44 11.35 5.14 -12.92
N GLN A 45 10.25 4.41 -13.16
CA GLN A 45 8.92 4.78 -12.72
C GLN A 45 8.83 4.87 -11.19
N PHE A 46 9.29 3.83 -10.48
CA PHE A 46 9.32 3.83 -9.01
C PHE A 46 10.24 4.91 -8.45
N ASN A 47 11.41 5.13 -9.05
CA ASN A 47 12.35 6.16 -8.62
C ASN A 47 11.70 7.55 -8.71
N LEU A 48 11.02 7.83 -9.82
CA LEU A 48 10.27 9.07 -9.98
C LEU A 48 9.13 9.19 -8.97
N GLN A 49 8.28 8.16 -8.85
CA GLN A 49 7.05 8.20 -8.08
C GLN A 49 7.29 8.20 -6.56
N PHE A 50 8.23 7.39 -6.08
CA PHE A 50 8.39 7.11 -4.65
C PHE A 50 9.64 7.72 -4.05
N PHE A 51 10.65 8.00 -4.88
CA PHE A 51 11.97 8.46 -4.42
C PHE A 51 12.36 9.84 -5.00
N GLY A 52 11.46 10.52 -5.73
CA GLY A 52 11.70 11.86 -6.25
C GLY A 52 12.82 11.94 -7.29
N ALA A 53 13.04 10.85 -8.04
CA ALA A 53 14.14 10.68 -8.99
C ALA A 53 15.55 10.85 -8.36
N LEU A 54 15.68 10.58 -7.05
CA LEU A 54 16.94 10.75 -6.33
C LEU A 54 17.89 9.55 -6.44
N LEU A 55 17.37 8.34 -6.71
CA LEU A 55 18.22 7.15 -6.78
C LEU A 55 19.03 7.14 -8.08
N ALA A 56 20.33 6.84 -7.98
CA ALA A 56 21.11 6.49 -9.15
C ALA A 56 20.63 5.15 -9.72
N VAL A 57 20.69 4.96 -11.03
CA VAL A 57 20.40 3.63 -11.61
C VAL A 57 21.33 2.59 -10.96
N PRO A 58 20.86 1.41 -10.52
CA PRO A 58 21.70 0.37 -9.91
C PRO A 58 22.31 -0.54 -10.98
N TYR A 59 23.32 -1.33 -10.61
CA TYR A 59 23.60 -2.55 -11.36
C TYR A 59 22.47 -3.56 -11.08
N LEU A 60 21.56 -3.73 -12.04
CA LEU A 60 20.48 -4.70 -11.92
C LEU A 60 20.94 -6.06 -12.47
N CYS A 61 20.74 -7.13 -11.70
CA CYS A 61 21.16 -8.48 -12.05
C CYS A 61 20.04 -9.51 -11.80
N LEU A 62 19.81 -10.39 -12.78
CA LEU A 62 18.98 -11.58 -12.64
C LEU A 62 19.87 -12.77 -12.27
N ALA A 63 20.01 -13.04 -10.97
CA ALA A 63 20.88 -14.10 -10.45
C ALA A 63 20.32 -14.66 -9.14
N ASN A 64 20.96 -15.66 -8.55
CA ASN A 64 20.56 -16.19 -7.25
C ASN A 64 21.16 -15.35 -6.11
N PRO A 65 20.32 -14.75 -5.23
CA PRO A 65 20.79 -14.22 -3.96
C PRO A 65 21.52 -15.28 -3.12
N SER A 66 22.33 -14.82 -2.15
CA SER A 66 23.16 -15.66 -1.27
C SER A 66 22.39 -16.64 -0.37
N SER A 67 21.06 -16.55 -0.31
CA SER A 67 20.20 -17.49 0.41
C SER A 67 19.02 -17.86 -0.46
N ALA A 68 18.70 -19.17 -0.54
CA ALA A 68 17.55 -19.70 -1.27
C ALA A 68 16.22 -19.06 -0.86
N LYS A 69 16.11 -18.56 0.39
CA LYS A 69 14.88 -17.93 0.92
C LYS A 69 14.68 -16.47 0.47
N HIS A 70 15.68 -15.83 -0.11
CA HIS A 70 15.57 -14.42 -0.50
C HIS A 70 15.12 -14.29 -1.95
N PHE A 71 14.10 -13.47 -2.19
CA PHE A 71 13.61 -13.10 -3.53
C PHE A 71 14.51 -12.07 -4.23
N GLY A 72 15.16 -11.21 -3.46
CA GLY A 72 16.12 -10.23 -3.96
C GLY A 72 17.16 -9.86 -2.90
N LYS A 73 18.15 -9.08 -3.30
CA LYS A 73 19.18 -8.52 -2.42
C LYS A 73 19.70 -7.21 -2.99
N TYR A 74 19.78 -6.18 -2.15
CA TYR A 74 20.59 -5.01 -2.42
C TYR A 74 21.99 -5.19 -1.80
N GLN A 75 23.03 -4.76 -2.53
CA GLN A 75 24.41 -4.71 -2.04
C GLN A 75 25.00 -3.32 -2.28
N PRO A 76 25.54 -2.65 -1.25
CA PRO A 76 26.20 -1.36 -1.43
C PRO A 76 27.46 -1.44 -2.30
N VAL A 77 28.09 -2.62 -2.33
CA VAL A 77 29.24 -2.96 -3.17
C VAL A 77 28.94 -4.29 -3.86
N SER A 78 29.00 -4.32 -5.18
CA SER A 78 28.79 -5.50 -6.02
C SER A 78 29.95 -6.50 -5.90
N GLY A 79 29.75 -7.70 -6.43
CA GLY A 79 30.80 -8.73 -6.47
C GLY A 79 32.06 -8.34 -7.26
N PHE A 80 31.96 -7.34 -8.14
CA PHE A 80 33.08 -6.80 -8.93
C PHE A 80 33.57 -5.43 -8.45
N GLY A 81 33.12 -4.96 -7.28
CA GLY A 81 33.58 -3.71 -6.66
C GLY A 81 32.84 -2.44 -7.09
N GLY A 82 31.83 -2.55 -7.96
CA GLY A 82 30.92 -1.46 -8.30
C GLY A 82 30.04 -1.08 -7.11
N LYS A 83 29.60 0.18 -7.00
CA LYS A 83 28.64 0.58 -5.95
C LYS A 83 27.21 0.22 -6.36
N GLY A 84 26.34 -0.11 -5.42
CA GLY A 84 24.87 -0.21 -5.59
C GLY A 84 24.40 -1.23 -6.63
N GLU A 85 24.29 -2.48 -6.19
CA GLU A 85 23.79 -3.60 -6.97
C GLU A 85 22.44 -4.08 -6.42
N ILE A 86 21.48 -4.33 -7.31
CA ILE A 86 20.23 -5.02 -6.99
C ILE A 86 20.23 -6.36 -7.73
N ILE A 87 20.16 -7.44 -6.95
CA ILE A 87 20.02 -8.80 -7.46
C ILE A 87 18.56 -9.23 -7.26
N LEU A 88 17.90 -9.63 -8.34
CA LEU A 88 16.56 -10.22 -8.31
C LEU A 88 16.65 -11.69 -8.71
N ARG A 89 15.92 -12.55 -8.00
CA ARG A 89 15.98 -13.98 -8.22
C ARG A 89 15.30 -14.37 -9.53
N LEU A 90 16.10 -14.83 -10.49
CA LEU A 90 15.62 -15.22 -11.82
C LEU A 90 14.53 -16.31 -11.80
N SER A 91 14.60 -17.24 -10.85
CA SER A 91 13.60 -18.32 -10.74
C SER A 91 12.18 -17.82 -10.42
N LEU A 92 12.01 -16.57 -9.96
CA LEU A 92 10.70 -15.94 -9.85
C LEU A 92 10.09 -15.68 -11.22
N LEU A 93 10.85 -15.16 -12.19
CA LEU A 93 10.36 -14.94 -13.55
C LEU A 93 10.01 -16.27 -14.23
N MET A 94 10.93 -17.24 -14.11
CA MET A 94 10.80 -18.55 -14.76
C MET A 94 9.74 -19.45 -14.13
N GLY A 95 9.17 -19.08 -12.98
CA GLY A 95 8.22 -19.94 -12.26
C GLY A 95 8.86 -21.18 -11.66
N THR A 96 10.18 -21.21 -11.48
CA THR A 96 10.93 -22.34 -10.91
C THR A 96 11.28 -22.16 -9.44
N HIS A 97 10.89 -21.03 -8.83
CA HIS A 97 11.02 -20.84 -7.38
C HIS A 97 9.94 -21.62 -6.62
N PRO A 98 10.26 -22.32 -5.51
CA PRO A 98 9.27 -23.13 -4.78
C PRO A 98 8.04 -22.36 -4.27
N ASP A 99 8.18 -21.06 -4.02
CA ASP A 99 7.08 -20.23 -3.49
C ASP A 99 6.17 -19.64 -4.58
N VAL A 100 6.45 -19.86 -5.87
CA VAL A 100 5.59 -19.36 -6.96
C VAL A 100 5.07 -20.51 -7.80
N LYS A 101 3.91 -20.33 -8.43
CA LYS A 101 3.37 -21.32 -9.37
C LYS A 101 4.03 -21.18 -10.74
N ALA A 102 4.44 -22.33 -11.30
CA ALA A 102 4.88 -22.45 -12.69
C ALA A 102 3.70 -22.41 -13.66
N GLY A 103 3.95 -22.09 -14.93
CA GLY A 103 2.93 -22.02 -16.00
C GLY A 103 2.82 -20.62 -16.60
N GLU A 104 2.39 -20.53 -17.87
CA GLU A 104 2.24 -19.25 -18.55
C GLU A 104 1.06 -18.44 -17.99
N GLU A 105 0.02 -19.11 -17.51
CA GLU A 105 -1.14 -18.50 -16.87
C GLU A 105 -0.81 -17.71 -15.60
N TYR A 106 0.36 -17.97 -14.99
CA TYR A 106 0.84 -17.26 -13.81
C TYR A 106 1.96 -16.25 -14.13
N ALA A 107 2.38 -16.10 -15.39
CA ALA A 107 3.52 -15.25 -15.77
C ALA A 107 3.33 -13.80 -15.34
N GLU A 108 2.14 -13.24 -15.56
CA GLU A 108 1.79 -11.88 -15.16
C GLU A 108 1.83 -11.70 -13.64
N GLY A 109 1.28 -12.65 -12.88
CA GLY A 109 1.33 -12.62 -11.42
C GLY A 109 2.76 -12.69 -10.86
N ARG A 110 3.63 -13.51 -11.48
CA ARG A 110 5.07 -13.56 -11.14
C ARG A 110 5.78 -12.26 -11.50
N TRP A 111 5.37 -11.62 -12.58
CA TRP A 111 5.87 -10.32 -12.98
C TRP A 111 5.51 -9.22 -11.96
N LEU A 112 4.26 -9.18 -11.48
CA LEU A 112 3.85 -8.30 -10.39
C LEU A 112 4.67 -8.52 -9.12
N LEU A 113 4.96 -9.79 -8.77
CA LEU A 113 5.80 -10.11 -7.63
C LEU A 113 7.23 -9.58 -7.79
N ILE A 114 7.86 -9.73 -8.96
CA ILE A 114 9.24 -9.25 -9.13
C ILE A 114 9.35 -7.73 -9.08
N GLN A 115 8.32 -7.01 -9.54
CA GLN A 115 8.26 -5.55 -9.40
C GLN A 115 8.23 -5.15 -7.92
N ASP A 116 7.42 -5.84 -7.12
CA ASP A 116 7.35 -5.60 -5.68
C ASP A 116 8.67 -5.95 -4.96
N VAL A 117 9.37 -7.00 -5.39
CA VAL A 117 10.71 -7.32 -4.90
C VAL A 117 11.70 -6.22 -5.28
N LEU A 118 11.65 -5.71 -6.51
CA LEU A 118 12.47 -4.58 -6.95
C LEU A 118 12.21 -3.33 -6.09
N LEU A 119 10.94 -2.99 -5.86
CA LEU A 119 10.56 -1.85 -5.03
C LEU A 119 11.12 -1.96 -3.60
N ALA A 120 11.03 -3.15 -2.99
CA ALA A 120 11.63 -3.41 -1.67
C ALA A 120 13.15 -3.24 -1.69
N MET A 121 13.84 -3.66 -2.76
CA MET A 121 15.29 -3.47 -2.90
C MET A 121 15.67 -2.00 -3.11
N MET A 122 14.82 -1.22 -3.78
CA MET A 122 15.01 0.22 -3.94
C MET A 122 14.91 0.97 -2.60
N VAL A 123 14.11 0.48 -1.64
CA VAL A 123 14.11 1.03 -0.27
C VAL A 123 15.48 0.84 0.40
N HIS A 124 16.08 -0.36 0.27
CA HIS A 124 17.45 -0.58 0.76
C HIS A 124 18.45 0.36 0.06
N GLN A 125 18.35 0.50 -1.26
CA GLN A 125 19.20 1.43 -2.02
C GLN A 125 19.05 2.87 -1.51
N PHE A 126 17.82 3.35 -1.29
CA PHE A 126 17.55 4.69 -0.76
C PHE A 126 18.23 4.92 0.60
N GLN A 127 18.16 3.95 1.50
CA GLN A 127 18.80 4.07 2.81
C GLN A 127 20.32 4.22 2.73
N HIS A 128 20.93 3.49 1.79
CA HIS A 128 22.36 3.50 1.58
C HIS A 128 22.84 4.75 0.83
N GLU A 129 22.16 5.14 -0.24
CA GLU A 129 22.65 6.17 -1.17
C GLU A 129 22.17 7.57 -0.81
N ILE A 130 20.96 7.72 -0.29
CA ILE A 130 20.31 9.02 -0.07
C ILE A 130 20.24 9.35 1.42
N ALA A 131 19.69 8.45 2.22
CA ALA A 131 19.56 8.70 3.66
C ALA A 131 20.92 8.65 4.39
N ASN A 132 21.93 7.98 3.79
CA ASN A 132 23.23 7.69 4.43
C ASN A 132 23.08 7.07 5.83
N GLN A 133 22.01 6.29 6.01
CA GLN A 133 21.60 5.72 7.28
C GLN A 133 21.21 4.27 7.08
N PRO A 134 22.17 3.41 6.67
CA PRO A 134 21.89 2.00 6.50
C PRO A 134 21.50 1.35 7.83
N GLU A 135 20.55 0.44 7.78
CA GLU A 135 20.13 -0.32 8.95
C GLU A 135 21.12 -1.45 9.23
N THR A 136 21.91 -1.30 10.29
CA THR A 136 22.87 -2.34 10.73
C THR A 136 22.18 -3.50 11.45
N SER A 137 20.94 -3.30 11.90
CA SER A 137 20.15 -4.28 12.60
C SER A 137 19.22 -5.06 11.65
N TYR A 138 18.79 -6.25 12.07
CA TYR A 138 17.75 -7.05 11.40
C TYR A 138 17.97 -7.27 9.90
N LYS A 139 19.24 -7.41 9.48
CA LYS A 139 19.63 -7.60 8.08
C LYS A 139 19.08 -6.48 7.16
N GLY A 140 19.10 -5.24 7.62
CA GLY A 140 18.62 -4.08 6.86
C GLY A 140 17.15 -3.72 7.10
N HIS A 141 16.39 -4.48 7.89
CA HIS A 141 14.93 -4.29 8.07
C HIS A 141 14.61 -3.62 9.42
N GLY A 142 15.28 -2.50 9.71
CA GLY A 142 15.08 -1.71 10.91
C GLY A 142 13.97 -0.65 10.81
N PRO A 143 13.81 0.22 11.83
CA PRO A 143 12.77 1.24 11.88
C PRO A 143 12.74 2.16 10.66
N ARG A 144 13.89 2.61 10.13
CA ARG A 144 13.91 3.49 8.95
C ARG A 144 13.44 2.78 7.69
N PHE A 145 13.69 1.47 7.61
CA PHE A 145 13.25 0.68 6.46
C PHE A 145 11.73 0.56 6.49
N ARG A 146 11.20 0.18 7.66
CA ARG A 146 9.76 0.19 7.93
C ARG A 146 9.12 1.54 7.60
N ASP A 147 9.71 2.64 8.06
CA ASP A 147 9.12 3.98 7.88
C ASP A 147 9.03 4.35 6.40
N LYS A 148 10.07 4.06 5.61
CA LYS A 148 10.02 4.26 4.15
C LYS A 148 9.04 3.31 3.47
N CYS A 149 8.93 2.05 3.92
CA CYS A 149 7.91 1.12 3.43
C CYS A 149 6.49 1.64 3.71
N ASN A 150 6.23 2.19 4.89
CA ASN A 150 4.91 2.74 5.25
C ASN A 150 4.61 4.02 4.48
N GLU A 151 5.58 4.90 4.27
CA GLU A 151 5.43 6.09 3.41
C GLU A 151 5.05 5.72 1.97
N ILE A 152 5.70 4.70 1.40
CA ILE A 152 5.36 4.20 0.06
C ILE A 152 4.03 3.44 0.08
N GLY A 153 3.80 2.65 1.14
CA GLY A 153 2.58 1.87 1.35
C GLY A 153 1.34 2.75 1.38
N GLU A 154 1.39 3.89 2.06
CA GLU A 154 0.30 4.87 2.08
C GLU A 154 -0.06 5.36 0.66
N LYS A 155 0.95 5.62 -0.19
CA LYS A 155 0.73 6.01 -1.60
C LYS A 155 0.18 4.87 -2.47
N LEU A 156 0.38 3.63 -2.04
CA LEU A 156 -0.09 2.42 -2.71
C LEU A 156 -1.37 1.85 -2.08
N ASP A 157 -1.95 2.53 -1.10
CA ASP A 157 -3.09 2.07 -0.30
C ASP A 157 -2.85 0.68 0.34
N LEU A 158 -1.67 0.50 0.93
CA LEU A 158 -1.25 -0.72 1.62
C LEU A 158 -1.30 -0.57 3.14
N PHE A 159 -1.63 -1.65 3.82
CA PHE A 159 -1.59 -1.71 5.28
C PHE A 159 -0.17 -1.42 5.81
N PRO A 160 -0.06 -0.75 6.98
CA PRO A 160 1.23 -0.48 7.59
C PRO A 160 1.92 -1.77 8.04
N VAL A 161 3.25 -1.77 7.97
CA VAL A 161 4.12 -2.83 8.49
C VAL A 161 4.84 -2.39 9.75
N ARG A 162 5.17 -3.37 10.61
CA ARG A 162 6.07 -3.21 11.75
C ARG A 162 7.51 -3.49 11.38
N THR A 163 8.44 -3.26 12.30
CA THR A 163 9.82 -3.74 12.16
C THR A 163 9.90 -5.27 12.09
N ALA A 164 11.04 -5.80 11.63
CA ALA A 164 11.20 -7.24 11.40
C ALA A 164 10.91 -8.14 12.62
N LYS A 165 11.23 -7.67 13.84
CA LYS A 165 10.96 -8.41 15.08
C LYS A 165 9.52 -8.25 15.54
N HIS A 166 8.91 -9.37 15.93
CA HIS A 166 7.56 -9.41 16.51
C HIS A 166 7.60 -9.04 18.00
N ARG A 167 7.42 -7.74 18.30
CA ARG A 167 7.42 -7.19 19.67
C ARG A 167 6.73 -5.82 19.72
N GLY A 168 6.32 -5.42 20.93
CA GLY A 168 5.74 -4.10 21.18
C GLY A 168 4.27 -4.00 20.75
N ALA A 169 3.73 -2.78 20.73
CA ALA A 169 2.32 -2.52 20.42
C ALA A 169 1.94 -2.95 18.98
N ASP A 170 2.88 -2.82 18.04
CA ASP A 170 2.66 -3.09 16.62
C ASP A 170 2.85 -4.57 16.24
N GLN A 171 3.00 -5.48 17.20
CA GLN A 171 3.34 -6.88 16.92
C GLN A 171 2.33 -7.57 15.98
N HIS A 172 1.07 -7.15 16.05
CA HIS A 172 -0.04 -7.61 15.23
C HIS A 172 0.07 -7.23 13.74
N LEU A 173 0.91 -6.24 13.40
CA LEU A 173 1.14 -5.85 12.01
C LEU A 173 2.08 -6.82 11.30
N ALA A 174 2.01 -6.83 9.97
CA ALA A 174 2.92 -7.58 9.12
C ALA A 174 4.37 -7.06 9.24
N SER A 175 5.35 -7.96 9.11
CA SER A 175 6.77 -7.61 9.15
C SER A 175 7.23 -6.84 7.92
N CYS A 176 7.96 -5.73 8.06
CA CYS A 176 8.55 -5.01 6.93
C CYS A 176 9.55 -5.85 6.12
N ALA A 177 10.05 -6.96 6.65
CA ALA A 177 10.94 -7.87 5.93
C ALA A 177 10.25 -8.64 4.77
N GLY A 178 8.91 -8.66 4.75
CA GLY A 178 8.13 -9.22 3.65
C GLY A 178 7.40 -8.17 2.81
N TRP A 179 7.66 -6.89 3.04
CA TRP A 179 6.98 -5.81 2.33
C TRP A 179 7.50 -5.69 0.87
N PRO A 180 6.65 -5.40 -0.12
CA PRO A 180 5.21 -5.14 0.00
C PRO A 180 4.34 -6.40 -0.15
N TRP A 181 4.91 -7.55 -0.53
CA TRP A 181 4.11 -8.72 -0.90
C TRP A 181 3.34 -9.37 0.23
N ASN A 182 3.67 -9.09 1.48
CA ASN A 182 2.89 -9.56 2.62
C ASN A 182 1.73 -8.65 3.05
N VAL A 183 1.55 -7.50 2.40
CA VAL A 183 0.46 -6.55 2.65
C VAL A 183 -0.31 -6.17 1.38
N ARG A 184 -0.04 -6.83 0.24
CA ARG A 184 -0.86 -6.71 -0.97
C ARG A 184 -2.24 -7.35 -0.73
N PRO A 185 -3.32 -6.79 -1.34
CA PRO A 185 -4.64 -7.41 -1.30
C PRO A 185 -4.66 -8.82 -1.86
N GLU A 186 -5.62 -9.63 -1.41
CA GLU A 186 -5.85 -10.96 -1.98
C GLU A 186 -6.07 -10.88 -3.49
N GLY A 187 -5.51 -11.85 -4.22
CA GLY A 187 -5.62 -11.90 -5.68
C GLY A 187 -4.70 -10.95 -6.45
N TYR A 188 -3.97 -10.03 -5.80
CA TYR A 188 -3.07 -9.08 -6.48
C TYR A 188 -2.06 -9.78 -7.40
N TYR A 189 -1.48 -10.89 -6.96
CA TYR A 189 -0.52 -11.68 -7.78
C TYR A 189 -1.19 -12.70 -8.70
N LEU A 190 -2.48 -12.58 -8.99
CA LEU A 190 -3.20 -13.42 -9.96
C LEU A 190 -3.01 -14.93 -9.71
N GLY A 191 -2.94 -15.33 -8.43
CA GLY A 191 -2.73 -16.71 -8.00
C GLY A 191 -1.30 -17.27 -8.17
N ALA A 192 -0.36 -16.49 -8.71
CA ALA A 192 1.03 -16.90 -8.94
C ALA A 192 1.85 -17.03 -7.65
N TYR A 193 1.53 -16.22 -6.64
CA TYR A 193 2.14 -16.27 -5.32
C TYR A 193 1.03 -16.48 -4.28
N PRO A 194 1.12 -17.52 -3.43
CA PRO A 194 0.18 -17.66 -2.33
C PRO A 194 0.48 -16.55 -1.32
N LEU A 195 -0.45 -15.61 -1.21
CA LEU A 195 -0.54 -14.81 -0.01
C LEU A 195 -0.95 -15.77 1.09
N TYR A 196 0.03 -16.36 1.78
CA TYR A 196 -0.26 -17.09 3.00
C TYR A 196 -1.01 -16.09 3.88
N PRO A 197 -2.23 -16.43 4.37
CA PRO A 197 -2.84 -15.66 5.43
C PRO A 197 -1.79 -15.64 6.53
N GLN A 198 -1.16 -14.49 6.75
CA GLN A 198 -0.18 -14.35 7.81
C GLN A 198 -0.91 -14.65 9.11
N GLU A 199 -0.81 -15.87 9.62
CA GLU A 199 -1.38 -16.27 10.91
C GLU A 199 -2.67 -15.49 11.22
N ALA A 200 -3.67 -15.62 10.35
CA ALA A 200 -4.93 -14.89 10.43
C ALA A 200 -5.73 -15.19 11.72
N GLU A 201 -5.15 -15.96 12.64
CA GLU A 201 -5.62 -16.12 14.01
C GLU A 201 -5.37 -14.88 14.89
N ASN A 202 -4.57 -13.87 14.48
CA ASN A 202 -4.31 -12.71 15.35
C ASN A 202 -4.33 -11.32 14.71
N ILE A 203 -4.57 -11.19 13.40
CA ILE A 203 -4.99 -9.90 12.85
C ILE A 203 -6.50 -9.80 13.10
N GLN A 204 -6.87 -9.46 14.34
CA GLN A 204 -8.16 -8.83 14.56
C GLN A 204 -8.12 -7.55 13.72
N THR A 205 -8.72 -7.58 12.54
CA THR A 205 -9.24 -6.36 11.94
C THR A 205 -10.12 -5.72 13.02
N PRO A 206 -9.80 -4.53 13.56
CA PRO A 206 -10.80 -3.76 14.27
C PRO A 206 -11.78 -3.39 13.18
N GLY A 207 -12.85 -4.19 13.09
CA GLY A 207 -13.63 -4.28 11.88
C GLY A 207 -14.28 -2.94 11.57
N ILE A 208 -13.81 -2.30 10.50
CA ILE A 208 -14.66 -1.39 9.75
C ILE A 208 -15.78 -2.22 9.12
N GLU A 209 -15.50 -3.41 8.58
CA GLU A 209 -16.55 -4.34 8.14
C GLU A 209 -17.39 -4.90 9.29
N SER A 210 -16.82 -5.14 10.49
CA SER A 210 -17.62 -5.57 11.64
C SER A 210 -18.49 -4.45 12.20
N LEU A 211 -17.98 -3.21 12.27
CA LEU A 211 -18.74 -2.01 12.68
C LEU A 211 -19.78 -1.61 11.64
N LEU A 212 -19.45 -1.69 10.35
CA LEU A 212 -20.42 -1.46 9.27
C LEU A 212 -21.44 -2.58 9.24
N ARG A 213 -21.06 -3.84 9.39
CA ARG A 213 -22.00 -4.96 9.44
C ARG A 213 -22.91 -4.88 10.67
N THR A 214 -22.40 -4.64 11.87
CA THR A 214 -23.25 -4.44 13.06
C THR A 214 -24.09 -3.16 12.96
N GLY A 215 -23.58 -2.08 12.36
CA GLY A 215 -24.34 -0.86 12.11
C GLY A 215 -25.46 -1.04 11.09
N PHE A 216 -25.20 -1.76 9.99
CA PHE A 216 -26.19 -2.06 8.95
C PHE A 216 -27.19 -3.12 9.39
N GLU A 217 -26.77 -4.17 10.10
CA GLU A 217 -27.67 -5.17 10.70
C GLU A 217 -28.57 -4.52 11.78
N ALA A 218 -28.05 -3.59 12.59
CA ALA A 218 -28.88 -2.83 13.52
C ALA A 218 -29.89 -1.91 12.81
N LEU A 219 -29.50 -1.28 11.70
CA LEU A 219 -30.39 -0.47 10.85
C LEU A 219 -31.45 -1.33 10.15
N GLU A 220 -31.10 -2.53 9.69
CA GLU A 220 -32.01 -3.44 9.00
C GLU A 220 -33.07 -4.03 9.96
N ILE A 221 -32.68 -4.30 11.22
CA ILE A 221 -33.62 -4.68 12.28
C ILE A 221 -34.61 -3.53 12.60
N LEU A 222 -34.12 -2.28 12.61
CA LEU A 222 -34.93 -1.09 12.92
C LEU A 222 -35.89 -0.68 11.79
N LEU A 223 -35.70 -1.19 10.57
CA LEU A 223 -36.49 -0.85 9.39
C LEU A 223 -37.59 -1.88 9.06
N THR A 224 -37.82 -2.86 9.95
CA THR A 224 -38.98 -3.76 9.84
C THR A 224 -40.25 -3.07 10.36
N GLU A 225 -41.39 -3.31 9.68
CA GLU A 225 -42.63 -2.50 9.74
C GLU A 225 -43.29 -2.36 11.12
N ASP A 226 -42.89 -3.13 12.14
CA ASP A 226 -43.47 -3.08 13.48
C ASP A 226 -42.68 -2.24 14.51
N SER A 227 -41.63 -1.52 14.10
CA SER A 227 -40.67 -0.89 15.03
C SER A 227 -40.90 0.60 15.33
N LEU A 228 -42.11 1.13 15.16
CA LEU A 228 -42.42 2.55 15.47
C LEU A 228 -42.44 2.86 16.99
N VAL A 229 -42.43 1.84 17.85
CA VAL A 229 -42.49 2.01 19.32
C VAL A 229 -41.09 2.19 19.95
N CYS A 230 -40.00 1.87 19.25
CA CYS A 230 -38.65 1.90 19.83
C CYS A 230 -37.87 3.22 19.64
N ILE A 231 -38.39 4.18 18.87
CA ILE A 231 -37.63 5.39 18.50
C ILE A 231 -37.41 6.33 19.70
N GLN A 232 -38.30 6.34 20.70
CA GLN A 232 -38.12 7.17 21.90
C GLN A 232 -37.08 6.62 22.89
N ALA A 233 -36.87 5.30 22.92
CA ALA A 233 -35.85 4.68 23.77
C ALA A 233 -34.42 4.80 23.18
N LEU A 234 -34.32 4.93 21.85
CA LEU A 234 -33.03 5.07 21.15
C LEU A 234 -32.48 6.50 21.16
N SER A 235 -33.29 7.51 21.47
CA SER A 235 -32.85 8.92 21.54
C SER A 235 -31.70 9.14 22.53
N SER A 236 -31.69 8.44 23.66
CA SER A 236 -30.64 8.58 24.68
C SER A 236 -29.35 7.86 24.30
N ASP A 237 -29.43 6.76 23.56
CA ASP A 237 -28.27 5.96 23.16
C ASP A 237 -27.60 6.53 21.91
N VAL A 238 -28.35 7.18 21.02
CA VAL A 238 -27.81 7.90 19.86
C VAL A 238 -26.99 9.11 20.32
N GLU A 239 -27.45 9.87 21.31
CA GLU A 239 -26.67 10.98 21.88
C GLU A 239 -25.33 10.51 22.50
N ALA A 240 -25.30 9.31 23.09
CA ALA A 240 -24.09 8.72 23.64
C ALA A 240 -23.06 8.31 22.57
N LEU A 241 -23.51 8.09 21.32
CA LEU A 241 -22.64 7.73 20.18
C LEU A 241 -22.10 8.95 19.42
N VAL A 242 -22.71 10.14 19.59
CA VAL A 242 -22.28 11.39 18.93
C VAL A 242 -20.79 11.72 19.15
N PRO A 243 -20.20 11.59 20.37
CA PRO A 243 -18.77 11.85 20.58
C PRO A 243 -17.85 10.81 19.92
N GLN A 244 -18.36 9.62 19.61
CA GLN A 244 -17.59 8.57 18.91
C GLN A 244 -17.61 8.80 17.41
N LEU A 245 -18.77 9.18 16.86
CA LEU A 245 -18.92 9.57 15.45
C LEU A 245 -18.12 10.84 15.11
N LYS A 246 -18.09 11.84 16.00
CA LYS A 246 -17.22 13.03 15.82
C LYS A 246 -15.73 12.68 15.79
N ARG A 247 -15.28 11.71 16.59
CA ARG A 247 -13.89 11.22 16.56
C ARG A 247 -13.57 10.43 15.30
N ILE A 248 -14.56 9.78 14.71
CA ILE A 248 -14.44 9.09 13.41
C ILE A 248 -14.39 10.15 12.30
N GLU A 249 -15.23 11.19 12.34
CA GLU A 249 -15.25 12.31 11.40
C GLU A 249 -13.94 13.12 11.42
N GLU A 250 -13.41 13.44 12.60
CA GLU A 250 -12.10 14.10 12.78
C GLU A 250 -10.95 13.23 12.24
N ARG A 251 -11.05 11.91 12.32
CA ARG A 251 -10.06 10.96 11.77
C ARG A 251 -10.20 10.73 10.28
N LEU A 252 -11.40 10.90 9.73
CA LEU A 252 -11.71 10.74 8.31
C LEU A 252 -11.62 12.07 7.55
N GLY A 253 -10.90 13.06 8.10
CA GLY A 253 -10.92 14.50 7.80
C GLY A 253 -10.66 14.97 6.35
N GLN A 254 -11.28 14.34 5.35
CA GLN A 254 -11.45 14.76 3.96
C GLN A 254 -12.30 13.79 3.12
N PHE A 255 -13.12 12.91 3.71
CA PHE A 255 -14.14 12.21 2.92
C PHE A 255 -15.27 13.19 2.60
N ASN A 256 -15.37 13.60 1.33
CA ASN A 256 -16.41 14.50 0.85
C ASN A 256 -17.76 13.75 0.87
N LEU A 257 -18.44 13.81 2.02
CA LEU A 257 -19.72 13.14 2.25
C LEU A 257 -20.76 13.58 1.21
N GLU A 258 -20.69 14.83 0.71
CA GLU A 258 -21.54 15.31 -0.37
C GLU A 258 -21.26 14.60 -1.70
N GLN A 259 -19.99 14.36 -2.05
CA GLN A 259 -19.63 13.56 -3.23
C GLN A 259 -20.12 12.12 -3.11
N ARG A 260 -20.02 11.51 -1.92
CA ARG A 260 -20.53 10.14 -1.72
C ARG A 260 -22.05 10.08 -1.76
N LEU A 261 -22.75 11.05 -1.18
CA LEU A 261 -24.21 11.19 -1.31
C LEU A 261 -24.62 11.39 -2.77
N HIS A 262 -23.90 12.23 -3.50
CA HIS A 262 -24.16 12.47 -4.92
C HIS A 262 -23.99 11.19 -5.73
N GLN A 263 -22.94 10.42 -5.46
CA GLN A 263 -22.69 9.16 -6.15
C GLN A 263 -23.73 8.08 -5.81
N LEU A 264 -24.15 7.98 -4.54
CA LEU A 264 -25.25 7.10 -4.13
C LEU A 264 -26.58 7.47 -4.80
N ARG A 265 -26.88 8.76 -4.98
CA ARG A 265 -28.06 9.21 -5.74
C ARG A 265 -28.00 8.74 -7.20
N LEU A 266 -26.83 8.80 -7.83
CA LEU A 266 -26.64 8.33 -9.20
C LEU A 266 -26.78 6.81 -9.32
N GLU A 267 -26.20 6.06 -8.38
CA GLU A 267 -26.29 4.60 -8.32
C GLU A 267 -27.74 4.12 -8.09
N LEU A 268 -28.48 4.77 -7.18
CA LEU A 268 -29.90 4.50 -6.95
C LEU A 268 -30.77 4.83 -8.17
N ALA A 269 -30.50 5.96 -8.85
CA ALA A 269 -31.23 6.34 -10.06
C ALA A 269 -30.99 5.39 -11.24
N GLN A 270 -29.84 4.71 -11.28
CA GLN A 270 -29.50 3.75 -12.34
C GLN A 270 -30.02 2.34 -12.04
N ASN A 271 -30.33 2.02 -10.78
CA ASN A 271 -30.76 0.70 -10.38
C ASN A 271 -32.27 0.52 -10.64
N ARG A 272 -32.62 -0.04 -11.81
CA ARG A 272 -34.00 -0.26 -12.28
C ARG A 272 -34.83 -1.24 -11.42
N HIS A 273 -34.21 -1.87 -10.42
CA HIS A 273 -34.83 -2.83 -9.52
C HIS A 273 -35.07 -2.27 -8.10
N ALA A 274 -34.66 -1.04 -7.81
CA ALA A 274 -34.95 -0.41 -6.53
C ALA A 274 -36.38 0.13 -6.50
N CYS A 275 -37.13 -0.19 -5.43
CA CYS A 275 -38.41 0.46 -5.15
C CYS A 275 -38.15 1.98 -4.96
N PRO A 276 -38.82 2.86 -5.73
CA PRO A 276 -38.59 4.31 -5.66
C PRO A 276 -38.77 4.88 -4.25
N GLU A 277 -39.71 4.33 -3.48
CA GLU A 277 -40.05 4.78 -2.13
C GLU A 277 -38.93 4.46 -1.13
N CYS A 278 -38.31 3.28 -1.23
CA CYS A 278 -37.18 2.89 -0.37
C CYS A 278 -35.92 3.71 -0.67
N GLY A 279 -35.67 4.01 -1.94
CA GLY A 279 -34.55 4.88 -2.34
C GLY A 279 -34.72 6.32 -1.82
N GLN A 280 -35.96 6.84 -1.89
CA GLN A 280 -36.29 8.18 -1.40
C GLN A 280 -36.15 8.27 0.13
N ALA A 281 -36.59 7.25 0.87
CA ALA A 281 -36.49 7.20 2.33
C ALA A 281 -35.03 7.16 2.81
N LEU A 282 -34.16 6.40 2.13
CA LEU A 282 -32.73 6.34 2.45
C LEU A 282 -32.05 7.70 2.23
N ILE A 283 -32.39 8.39 1.13
CA ILE A 283 -31.85 9.73 0.85
C ILE A 283 -32.32 10.74 1.90
N GLN A 284 -33.60 10.72 2.30
CA GLN A 284 -34.14 11.61 3.34
C GLN A 284 -33.50 11.36 4.71
N LEU A 285 -33.24 10.10 5.06
CA LEU A 285 -32.55 9.75 6.30
C LEU A 285 -31.12 10.32 6.32
N MET A 286 -30.37 10.17 5.22
CA MET A 286 -29.02 10.71 5.10
C MET A 286 -28.99 12.25 5.10
N GLU A 287 -29.96 12.90 4.45
CA GLU A 287 -30.12 14.35 4.48
C GLU A 287 -30.49 14.86 5.87
N SER A 288 -31.31 14.12 6.63
CA SER A 288 -31.63 14.49 8.01
C SER A 288 -30.41 14.41 8.93
N CYS A 289 -29.54 13.41 8.74
CA CYS A 289 -28.26 13.31 9.45
C CYS A 289 -27.30 14.48 9.15
N LEU A 290 -27.33 15.00 7.91
CA LEU A 290 -26.60 16.20 7.50
C LEU A 290 -27.18 17.48 8.13
N VAL A 291 -28.50 17.60 8.18
CA VAL A 291 -29.21 18.79 8.72
C VAL A 291 -29.15 18.87 10.25
N CYS A 292 -29.05 17.73 10.94
CA CYS A 292 -28.88 17.67 12.40
C CYS A 292 -27.46 18.08 12.87
N GLY A 293 -26.53 18.32 11.95
CA GLY A 293 -25.27 19.01 12.19
C GLY A 293 -25.50 20.51 12.47
N TRP A 294 -25.65 20.86 13.74
CA TRP A 294 -25.77 22.25 14.20
C TRP A 294 -24.60 23.14 13.70
N GLY A 295 -24.88 23.89 12.63
CA GLY A 295 -24.51 25.29 12.48
C GLY A 295 -23.07 25.63 12.08
N ILE A 296 -22.80 25.61 10.78
CA ILE A 296 -21.90 26.63 10.19
C ILE A 296 -22.70 27.95 10.18
N ARG A 297 -22.45 28.83 11.15
CA ARG A 297 -22.71 30.27 11.02
C ARG A 297 -21.49 31.06 11.43
N GLY A 298 -21.06 31.91 10.51
CA GLY A 298 -19.79 32.63 10.57
C GLY A 298 -19.73 33.71 11.64
N TYR A 299 -18.49 33.99 12.04
CA TYR A 299 -18.13 35.17 12.81
C TYR A 299 -17.57 36.23 11.87
N SER A 300 -18.38 37.25 11.59
CA SER A 300 -17.92 38.58 11.20
C SER A 300 -18.31 39.60 12.27
N ARG A 301 -17.28 40.24 12.85
CA ARG A 301 -17.20 41.62 13.36
C ARG A 301 -17.88 42.06 14.70
N PHE A 302 -16.96 42.41 15.64
CA PHE A 302 -16.80 43.67 16.41
C PHE A 302 -17.51 44.00 17.76
N ARG A 303 -16.65 44.41 18.72
CA ARG A 303 -16.75 45.36 19.88
C ARG A 303 -17.60 44.92 21.09
N PHE A 304 -17.17 45.04 22.35
CA PHE A 304 -16.29 46.04 23.00
C PHE A 304 -14.98 45.48 23.55
#